data_AF-A0A433WR44-F1
#
_entry.id   AF-A0A433WR44-F1
#
_cell.length_a   1.000
_cell.length_b   1.000
_cell.length_c   1.000
_cell.angle_alpha   90.00
_cell.angle_beta   90.00
_cell.angle_gamma   90.00
#
_symmetry.space_group_name_H-M   'P 1'
#
loop_
_entity.id
_entity.type
_entity.pdbx_description
1 polymer ?
#
loop_
_entity_poly.entity_id
_entity_poly.type
_entity_poly.pdbx_seq_one_letter_code
_entity_poly.pdbx_strand_id
1 'polypeptide(L)'
;MSRKSFRQAINEALRQEMRRDERVILMGEDVAGGKGGSSGVDDAWGGVLGVTKGLYTEFGPDRVLDTPITEASYIGAAAGAAATGLRPVAELMF
;
A
#
# COMPACT_ATOMS: atom_id res chain seq x y z
N MET A 1 -6.18 26.13 3.73
CA MET A 1 -5.71 24.78 3.36
C MET A 1 -5.36 24.00 4.62
N SER A 2 -5.64 22.69 4.66
CA SER A 2 -5.26 21.84 5.81
C SER A 2 -3.74 21.68 5.87
N ARG A 3 -3.15 21.77 7.08
CA ARG A 3 -1.71 21.54 7.32
C ARG A 3 -1.49 20.05 7.57
N LYS A 4 -0.73 19.40 6.69
CA LYS A 4 -0.45 17.94 6.71
C LYS A 4 1.06 17.69 6.66
N SER A 5 1.50 16.59 7.25
CA SER A 5 2.84 16.04 6.94
C SER A 5 2.84 15.40 5.55
N PHE A 6 4.02 15.18 4.97
CA PHE A 6 4.15 14.45 3.69
C PHE A 6 3.51 13.06 3.78
N ARG A 7 3.75 12.33 4.88
CA ARG A 7 3.15 11.02 5.16
C ARG A 7 1.61 11.07 5.09
N GLN A 8 1.00 12.07 5.72
CA GLN A 8 -0.45 12.25 5.71
C GLN A 8 -0.97 12.61 4.32
N ALA A 9 -0.26 13.48 3.59
CA ALA A 9 -0.66 13.89 2.24
C ALA A 9 -0.60 12.72 1.24
N ILE A 10 0.46 11.91 1.29
CA ILE A 10 0.60 10.71 0.43
C ILE A 10 -0.47 9.68 0.78
N ASN A 11 -0.66 9.37 2.06
CA ASN A 11 -1.71 8.44 2.52
C ASN A 11 -3.11 8.85 2.05
N GLU A 12 -3.41 10.15 2.12
CA GLU A 12 -4.69 10.68 1.68
C GLU A 12 -4.87 10.58 0.17
N ALA A 13 -3.83 10.89 -0.62
CA ALA A 13 -3.87 10.73 -2.06
C ALA A 13 -4.11 9.27 -2.47
N LEU A 14 -3.39 8.32 -1.84
CA LEU A 14 -3.59 6.89 -2.05
C LEU A 14 -5.03 6.48 -1.71
N ARG A 15 -5.53 6.87 -0.53
CA ARG A 15 -6.89 6.54 -0.10
C ARG A 15 -7.95 7.08 -1.06
N GLN A 16 -7.79 8.32 -1.54
CA GLN A 16 -8.73 8.94 -2.48
C GLN A 16 -8.77 8.18 -3.81
N GLU A 17 -7.60 7.87 -4.39
CA GLU A 17 -7.56 7.15 -5.66
C GLU A 17 -7.99 5.68 -5.54
N MET A 18 -7.68 5.01 -4.43
CA MET A 18 -8.14 3.63 -4.18
C MET A 18 -9.67 3.53 -3.99
N ARG A 19 -10.32 4.55 -3.43
CA ARG A 19 -11.80 4.67 -3.38
C ARG A 19 -12.40 4.95 -4.75
N ARG A 20 -11.71 5.76 -5.56
CA ARG A 20 -12.19 6.21 -6.86
C ARG A 20 -12.11 5.12 -7.92
N ASP A 21 -11.08 4.28 -7.87
CA ASP A 21 -10.83 3.26 -8.89
C ASP A 21 -10.42 1.94 -8.23
N GLU A 22 -11.28 0.93 -8.37
CA GLU A 22 -11.08 -0.42 -7.82
C GLU A 22 -9.84 -1.13 -8.41
N ARG A 23 -9.32 -0.65 -9.54
CA ARG A 23 -8.13 -1.20 -10.18
C ARG A 23 -6.83 -0.74 -9.52
N VAL A 24 -6.88 0.28 -8.64
CA VAL A 24 -5.69 0.79 -7.96
C VAL A 24 -5.28 -0.16 -6.85
N ILE A 25 -4.18 -0.87 -7.01
CA ILE A 25 -3.63 -1.73 -5.95
C ILE A 25 -2.35 -1.10 -5.40
N LEU A 26 -2.09 -1.29 -4.11
CA LEU A 26 -0.85 -0.93 -3.46
C LEU A 26 -0.06 -2.22 -3.23
N MET A 27 1.20 -2.25 -3.62
CA MET A 27 2.07 -3.42 -3.42
C MET A 27 3.48 -2.99 -3.05
N GLY A 28 4.13 -3.73 -2.16
CA GLY A 28 5.49 -3.43 -1.72
C GLY A 28 5.87 -4.24 -0.50
N GLU A 29 7.00 -3.94 0.10
CA GLU A 29 7.48 -4.61 1.30
C GLU A 29 6.86 -3.96 2.55
N ASP A 30 6.23 -4.77 3.41
CA ASP A 30 5.57 -4.35 4.66
C ASP A 30 4.47 -3.28 4.54
N VAL A 31 3.94 -3.03 3.34
CA VAL A 31 2.91 -2.02 3.07
C VAL A 31 1.59 -2.30 3.79
N ALA A 32 1.29 -3.56 4.13
CA ALA A 32 0.12 -3.89 4.94
C ALA A 32 0.28 -3.46 6.41
N GLY A 33 1.52 -3.36 6.91
CA GLY A 33 1.80 -2.88 8.26
C GLY A 33 1.87 -3.95 9.35
N GLY A 34 1.68 -5.23 9.02
CA GLY A 34 1.87 -6.37 9.90
C GLY A 34 0.85 -6.52 11.04
N LYS A 35 0.90 -7.67 11.74
CA LYS A 35 -0.15 -8.15 12.67
C LYS A 35 -0.18 -7.54 14.08
N GLY A 36 0.72 -6.60 14.39
CA GLY A 36 0.71 -5.91 15.70
C GLY A 36 0.90 -6.84 16.91
N GLY A 37 1.61 -7.95 16.75
CA GLY A 37 1.82 -8.94 17.80
C GLY A 37 0.55 -9.73 18.14
N SER A 38 0.20 -9.80 19.43
CA SER A 38 -0.98 -10.54 19.92
C SER A 38 -2.29 -9.75 19.83
N SER A 39 -2.26 -8.53 19.29
CA SER A 39 -3.45 -7.67 19.17
C SER A 39 -4.40 -8.09 18.05
N GLY A 40 -3.94 -8.91 17.10
CA GLY A 40 -4.73 -9.34 15.95
C GLY A 40 -5.04 -8.23 14.93
N VAL A 41 -4.31 -7.11 14.99
CA VAL A 41 -4.49 -5.98 14.08
C VAL A 41 -3.60 -6.17 12.86
N ASP A 42 -4.17 -6.46 11.70
CA ASP A 42 -3.41 -6.74 10.47
C ASP A 42 -2.72 -5.50 9.85
N ASP A 43 -3.02 -4.29 10.33
CA ASP A 43 -2.46 -3.01 9.88
C ASP A 43 -1.88 -2.25 11.08
N ALA A 44 -0.91 -2.84 11.77
CA ALA A 44 -0.39 -2.28 13.01
C ALA A 44 0.52 -1.06 12.79
N TRP A 45 1.31 -1.04 11.72
CA TRP A 45 2.29 0.02 11.44
C TRP A 45 1.96 0.87 10.20
N GLY A 46 1.49 0.24 9.12
CA GLY A 46 1.13 0.89 7.86
C GLY A 46 2.33 1.28 7.00
N GLY A 47 3.14 0.30 6.58
CA GLY A 47 4.40 0.53 5.85
C GLY A 47 5.51 1.02 6.77
N VAL A 48 6.78 0.78 6.43
CA VAL A 48 7.93 1.07 7.33
C VAL A 48 8.00 2.54 7.79
N LEU A 49 7.50 3.48 6.98
CA LEU A 49 7.40 4.91 7.31
C LEU A 49 6.01 5.36 7.80
N GLY A 50 5.07 4.43 7.99
CA GLY A 50 3.70 4.72 8.41
C GLY A 50 2.84 5.41 7.34
N VAL A 51 3.27 5.38 6.07
CA VAL A 51 2.61 6.06 4.93
C VAL A 51 1.33 5.35 4.53
N THR A 52 1.23 4.04 4.67
CA THR A 52 0.10 3.23 4.18
C THR A 52 -0.87 2.85 5.31
N LYS A 53 -0.69 3.44 6.51
CA LYS A 53 -1.52 3.21 7.69
C LYS A 53 -3.02 3.37 7.39
N GLY A 54 -3.80 2.38 7.79
CA GLY A 54 -5.24 2.32 7.62
C GLY A 54 -5.69 1.84 6.24
N LEU A 55 -4.80 1.73 5.25
CA LEU A 55 -5.21 1.31 3.90
C LEU A 55 -5.52 -0.18 3.83
N TYR A 56 -4.75 -1.03 4.52
CA TYR A 56 -5.03 -2.47 4.55
C TYR A 56 -6.36 -2.76 5.26
N THR A 57 -6.61 -2.08 6.38
CA THR A 57 -7.90 -2.21 7.11
C THR A 57 -9.09 -1.78 6.24
N GLU A 58 -8.91 -0.74 5.42
CA GLU A 58 -9.98 -0.17 4.60
C GLU A 58 -10.25 -0.95 3.30
N PHE A 59 -9.20 -1.36 2.59
CA PHE A 59 -9.32 -1.95 1.24
C PHE A 59 -9.09 -3.45 1.19
N GLY A 60 -8.53 -4.05 2.25
CA GLY A 60 -8.33 -5.48 2.37
C GLY A 60 -7.13 -6.04 1.59
N PRO A 61 -6.88 -7.35 1.74
CA PRO A 61 -5.69 -8.03 1.24
C PRO A 61 -5.59 -8.09 -0.30
N ASP A 62 -6.70 -7.96 -1.01
CA ASP A 62 -6.70 -7.97 -2.48
C ASP A 62 -6.25 -6.64 -3.09
N ARG A 63 -6.14 -5.58 -2.26
CA ARG A 63 -5.86 -4.21 -2.69
C ARG A 63 -4.61 -3.61 -2.05
N VAL A 64 -4.15 -4.15 -0.92
CA VAL A 64 -2.89 -3.80 -0.25
C VAL A 64 -2.10 -5.07 -0.01
N LEU A 65 -1.07 -5.28 -0.83
CA LEU A 65 -0.36 -6.55 -0.94
C LEU A 65 1.08 -6.43 -0.45
N ASP A 66 1.42 -7.17 0.60
CA ASP A 66 2.82 -7.40 0.94
C ASP A 66 3.49 -8.28 -0.12
N THR A 67 4.75 -7.98 -0.42
CA THR A 67 5.55 -8.67 -1.45
C THR A 67 6.82 -9.26 -0.84
N PRO A 68 7.43 -10.28 -1.47
CA PRO A 68 8.75 -10.75 -1.06
C PRO A 68 9.82 -9.66 -1.22
N ILE A 69 10.90 -9.75 -0.42
CA ILE A 69 12.06 -8.83 -0.44
C ILE A 69 12.88 -9.03 -1.72
N THR A 70 12.38 -8.50 -2.84
CA THR A 70 13.00 -8.58 -4.16
C THR A 70 12.37 -7.56 -5.10
N GLU A 71 13.04 -6.43 -5.23
CA GLU A 71 12.61 -5.24 -5.97
C GLU A 71 12.33 -5.56 -7.43
N ALA A 72 13.25 -6.27 -8.10
CA ALA A 72 13.07 -6.65 -9.49
C ALA A 72 11.78 -7.48 -9.71
N SER A 73 11.44 -8.35 -8.75
CA SER A 73 10.29 -9.26 -8.89
C SER A 73 8.97 -8.51 -8.76
N TYR A 74 8.78 -7.72 -7.70
CA TYR A 74 7.51 -7.03 -7.51
C TYR A 74 7.34 -5.80 -8.41
N ILE A 75 8.44 -5.15 -8.85
CA ILE A 75 8.37 -4.14 -9.91
C ILE A 75 7.98 -4.78 -11.25
N GLY A 76 8.53 -5.95 -11.58
CA GLY A 76 8.10 -6.71 -12.75
C GLY A 76 6.63 -7.13 -12.69
N ALA A 77 6.17 -7.61 -11.52
CA ALA A 77 4.77 -7.94 -11.29
C ALA A 77 3.86 -6.70 -11.41
N ALA A 78 4.27 -5.54 -10.89
CA ALA A 78 3.56 -4.28 -11.07
C ALA A 78 3.45 -3.89 -12.55
N ALA A 79 4.53 -4.04 -13.33
CA ALA A 79 4.48 -3.79 -14.76
C ALA A 79 3.49 -4.72 -15.49
N GLY A 80 3.48 -6.02 -15.13
CA GLY A 80 2.52 -6.99 -15.66
C GLY A 80 1.08 -6.65 -15.28
N ALA A 81 0.82 -6.32 -14.03
CA ALA A 81 -0.49 -5.90 -13.53
C ALA A 81 -0.99 -4.63 -14.25
N ALA A 82 -0.12 -3.67 -14.48
CA ALA A 82 -0.44 -2.46 -15.25
C ALA A 82 -0.82 -2.81 -16.71
N ALA A 83 -0.05 -3.70 -17.35
CA ALA A 83 -0.32 -4.14 -18.71
C ALA A 83 -1.64 -4.93 -18.85
N THR A 84 -2.09 -5.60 -17.79
CA THR A 84 -3.35 -6.37 -17.77
C THR A 84 -4.55 -5.59 -17.24
N GLY A 85 -4.39 -4.29 -16.96
CA GLY A 85 -5.50 -3.37 -16.69
C GLY A 85 -5.65 -2.92 -15.23
N LEU A 86 -4.81 -3.39 -14.31
CA LEU A 86 -4.71 -2.82 -12.97
C LEU A 86 -3.92 -1.49 -12.98
N ARG A 87 -3.94 -0.77 -11.87
CA ARG A 87 -3.24 0.50 -11.68
C ARG A 87 -2.34 0.42 -10.43
N PRO A 88 -1.24 -0.35 -10.48
CA PRO A 88 -0.43 -0.59 -9.29
C PRO A 88 0.33 0.67 -8.87
N VAL A 89 0.34 0.90 -7.57
CA VAL A 89 1.27 1.80 -6.88
C VAL A 89 2.26 0.90 -6.15
N ALA A 90 3.47 0.78 -6.70
CA ALA A 90 4.53 -0.02 -6.10
C ALA A 90 5.37 0.83 -5.13
N GLU A 91 5.48 0.41 -3.88
CA GLU A 91 6.36 1.00 -2.88
C GLU A 91 7.68 0.24 -2.83
N LEU A 92 8.78 0.96 -3.04
CA LEU A 92 10.15 0.49 -2.82
C LEU A 92 10.67 1.23 -1.59
N MET A 93 11.18 0.51 -0.59
CA MET A 93 11.49 1.11 0.72
C MET A 93 12.55 2.23 0.65
N PHE A 94 13.66 2.04 -0.08
CA PHE A 94 14.80 2.98 -0.16
C PHE A 94 15.49 3.02 -1.51
#